data_AF-A0A226RQ23-F1
#
_entry.id   AF-A0A226RQ23-F1
#
_cell.length_a   1.000
_cell.length_b   1.000
_cell.length_c   1.000
_cell.angle_alpha   90.00
_cell.angle_beta   90.00
_cell.angle_gamma   90.00
#
_symmetry.space_group_name_H-M   'P 1'
#
loop_
_entity.id
_entity.type
_entity.pdbx_description
1 polymer ?
#
loop_
_entity_poly.entity_id
_entity_poly.type
_entity_poly.pdbx_seq_one_letter_code
_entity_poly.pdbx_strand_id
1 'polypeptide(L)'
;MLKEFKEFIARGNVLDLAVGVIVGSAFTAIVKALVDYIINPFLGLFLGSIDFSAFVIKVGSASFKVGSFLNAVINFLIIAFVVFLIVKAVNAAMPKKEEEPAEEKVDPQVELLSEIRDLLKK
;
A
#
# COMPACT_ATOMS: atom_id res chain seq x y z
N MET A 1 -13.44 15.29 27.71
CA MET A 1 -13.92 14.30 26.71
C MET A 1 -14.03 14.85 25.29
N LEU A 2 -15.10 15.55 24.86
CA LEU A 2 -15.21 16.02 23.45
C LEU A 2 -14.14 17.05 23.06
N LYS A 3 -13.78 17.96 23.98
CA LYS A 3 -12.68 18.93 23.79
C LYS A 3 -11.32 18.25 23.68
N GLU A 4 -11.01 17.36 24.64
CA GLU A 4 -9.78 16.54 24.67
C GLU A 4 -9.66 15.63 23.44
N PHE A 5 -10.78 15.06 22.96
CA PHE A 5 -10.81 14.26 21.75
C PHE A 5 -10.50 15.11 20.51
N LYS A 6 -11.07 16.31 20.41
CA LYS A 6 -10.77 17.27 19.35
C LYS A 6 -9.30 17.69 19.37
N GLU A 7 -8.72 17.95 20.55
CA GLU A 7 -7.30 18.24 20.70
C GLU A 7 -6.41 17.05 20.34
N PHE A 8 -6.84 15.82 20.66
CA PHE A 8 -6.13 14.59 20.32
C PHE A 8 -6.01 14.37 18.80
N ILE A 9 -7.11 14.50 18.06
CA ILE A 9 -7.14 14.34 16.58
C ILE A 9 -6.61 15.55 15.83
N ALA A 10 -6.62 16.75 16.44
CA ALA A 10 -5.99 17.93 15.86
C ALA A 10 -4.45 17.86 15.85
N ARG A 11 -3.85 16.87 16.50
CA ARG A 11 -2.42 16.57 16.33
C ARG A 11 -2.21 16.05 14.90
N GLY A 12 -1.62 16.87 14.03
CA GLY A 12 -1.47 16.59 12.59
C GLY A 12 -0.96 15.17 12.29
N ASN A 13 0.02 14.69 13.05
CA ASN A 13 0.58 13.34 12.90
C ASN A 13 -0.45 12.20 13.06
N VAL A 14 -1.53 12.40 13.84
CA VAL A 14 -2.59 11.39 14.05
C VAL A 14 -3.58 11.40 12.89
N LEU A 15 -3.93 12.57 12.37
CA LEU A 15 -4.87 12.71 11.27
C LEU A 15 -4.27 12.14 9.97
N ASP A 16 -3.03 12.48 9.66
CA ASP A 16 -2.33 11.99 8.45
C ASP A 16 -2.14 10.47 8.50
N LEU A 17 -1.78 9.94 9.67
CA LEU A 17 -1.70 8.50 9.90
C LEU A 17 -3.06 7.82 9.70
N ALA A 18 -4.14 8.40 10.24
CA ALA A 18 -5.48 7.84 10.13
C ALA A 18 -5.96 7.81 8.67
N VAL A 19 -5.74 8.90 7.91
CA VAL A 19 -6.07 8.95 6.48
C VAL A 19 -5.24 7.92 5.71
N GLY A 20 -3.94 7.82 5.97
CA GLY A 20 -3.05 6.84 5.31
C GLY A 20 -3.51 5.39 5.52
N VAL A 21 -3.88 5.02 6.75
CA VAL A 21 -4.37 3.67 7.07
C VAL A 21 -5.72 3.39 6.41
N ILE A 22 -6.66 4.35 6.46
CA ILE A 22 -7.99 4.19 5.84
C ILE A 22 -7.85 4.05 4.32
N VAL A 23 -7.10 4.94 3.67
CA VAL A 23 -6.87 4.89 2.21
C VAL A 23 -6.12 3.62 1.82
N GLY A 24 -5.10 3.21 2.58
CA GLY A 24 -4.33 1.99 2.32
C GLY A 24 -5.18 0.72 2.43
N SER A 25 -6.05 0.63 3.45
CA SER A 25 -6.97 -0.51 3.60
C SER A 25 -8.03 -0.56 2.48
N ALA A 26 -8.61 0.60 2.11
CA ALA A 26 -9.56 0.69 1.01
C ALA A 26 -8.92 0.33 -0.34
N PHE A 27 -7.70 0.81 -0.59
CA PHE A 27 -6.95 0.48 -1.79
C PHE A 27 -6.65 -1.03 -1.89
N THR A 28 -6.22 -1.65 -0.78
CA THR A 28 -6.00 -3.09 -0.71
C THR A 28 -7.27 -3.88 -1.05
N ALA A 29 -8.44 -3.43 -0.58
CA ALA A 29 -9.72 -4.05 -0.90
C ALA A 29 -10.05 -3.97 -2.41
N ILE A 30 -9.78 -2.83 -3.06
CA ILE A 30 -9.98 -2.66 -4.50
C ILE A 30 -9.07 -3.60 -5.30
N VAL A 31 -7.79 -3.66 -4.93
CA VAL A 31 -6.83 -4.57 -5.57
C VAL A 31 -7.27 -6.03 -5.39
N LYS A 32 -7.68 -6.41 -4.18
CA LYS A 32 -8.18 -7.76 -3.91
C LYS A 32 -9.41 -8.08 -4.76
N ALA A 33 -10.35 -7.16 -4.91
CA ALA A 33 -11.51 -7.34 -5.76
C ALA A 33 -11.14 -7.53 -7.24
N LEU A 34 -10.17 -6.77 -7.76
CA LEU A 34 -9.64 -6.94 -9.11
C LEU A 34 -9.03 -8.35 -9.28
N VAL A 35 -8.27 -8.82 -8.30
CA VAL A 35 -7.69 -10.16 -8.35
C VAL A 35 -8.77 -11.24 -8.28
N ASP A 36 -9.65 -11.17 -7.29
CA ASP A 36 -10.66 -12.21 -7.03
C ASP A 36 -11.71 -12.30 -8.14
N TYR A 37 -12.14 -11.17 -8.70
CA TYR A 37 -13.29 -11.13 -9.62
C TYR A 37 -12.91 -11.04 -11.10
N ILE A 38 -11.68 -10.65 -11.42
CA ILE A 38 -11.24 -10.48 -12.82
C ILE A 38 -10.08 -11.41 -13.11
N ILE A 39 -9.00 -11.33 -12.33
CA ILE A 39 -7.78 -12.10 -12.62
C ILE A 39 -7.97 -13.59 -12.36
N ASN A 40 -8.52 -14.00 -11.21
CA ASN A 40 -8.71 -15.40 -10.87
C ASN A 40 -9.65 -16.13 -11.85
N PRO A 41 -10.82 -15.58 -12.25
CA PRO A 41 -11.65 -16.18 -13.29
C PRO A 41 -10.94 -16.27 -14.65
N PHE A 42 -10.17 -15.24 -15.02
CA PHE A 42 -9.39 -15.26 -16.25
C PHE A 42 -8.33 -16.36 -16.21
N LEU A 43 -7.52 -16.42 -15.16
CA LEU A 43 -6.54 -17.49 -14.96
C LEU A 43 -7.20 -18.88 -14.96
N GLY A 44 -8.36 -19.02 -14.32
CA GLY A 44 -9.15 -20.24 -14.31
C GLY A 44 -9.63 -20.69 -15.69
N LEU A 45 -9.92 -19.75 -16.59
CA LEU A 45 -10.31 -20.04 -17.97
C LEU A 45 -9.15 -20.58 -18.81
N PHE A 46 -7.93 -20.04 -18.63
CA PHE A 46 -6.76 -20.39 -19.46
C PHE A 46 -5.91 -21.53 -18.90
N LEU A 47 -5.79 -21.63 -17.57
CA LEU A 47 -4.93 -22.59 -16.88
C LEU A 47 -5.74 -23.71 -16.20
N GLY A 48 -7.08 -23.63 -16.24
CA GLY A 48 -7.97 -24.47 -15.46
C GLY A 48 -8.06 -24.03 -14.00
N SER A 49 -8.95 -24.66 -13.23
CA SER A 49 -9.05 -24.40 -11.78
C SER A 49 -7.78 -24.88 -11.07
N ILE A 50 -6.83 -23.96 -10.86
CA ILE A 50 -5.63 -24.21 -10.04
C ILE A 50 -6.07 -24.20 -8.58
N ASP A 51 -6.49 -25.34 -8.06
CA ASP A 51 -6.82 -25.51 -6.65
C ASP A 51 -5.98 -26.63 -6.03
N PHE A 52 -4.99 -26.24 -5.22
CA PHE A 52 -4.18 -27.18 -4.46
C PHE A 52 -4.78 -27.56 -3.11
N SER A 53 -5.96 -27.04 -2.72
CA SER A 53 -6.54 -27.22 -1.37
C SER A 53 -6.73 -28.68 -0.94
N ALA A 54 -6.84 -29.60 -1.90
CA ALA A 54 -6.93 -31.04 -1.64
C ALA A 54 -5.65 -31.64 -1.03
N PHE A 55 -4.50 -30.96 -1.16
CA PHE A 55 -3.24 -31.43 -0.60
C PHE A 55 -3.17 -31.16 0.91
N VAL A 56 -3.55 -32.19 1.68
CA VAL A 56 -3.55 -32.17 3.14
C VAL A 56 -2.71 -33.32 3.67
N ILE A 57 -1.71 -33.00 4.49
CA ILE A 57 -0.90 -34.00 5.20
C ILE A 57 -1.54 -34.20 6.58
N LYS A 58 -1.90 -35.43 6.94
CA LYS A 58 -2.45 -35.75 8.26
C LYS A 58 -1.41 -36.49 9.08
N VAL A 59 -1.19 -36.03 10.32
CA VAL A 59 -0.33 -36.70 11.30
C VAL A 59 -1.10 -36.79 12.61
N GLY A 60 -1.56 -38.00 12.97
CA GLY A 60 -2.45 -38.19 14.10
C GLY A 60 -3.77 -37.41 13.93
N SER A 61 -4.10 -36.57 14.91
CA SER A 61 -5.25 -35.65 14.85
C SER A 61 -4.95 -34.32 14.14
N ALA A 62 -3.69 -34.04 13.82
CA ALA A 62 -3.29 -32.80 13.15
C ALA A 62 -3.49 -32.89 11.63
N SER A 63 -4.05 -31.83 11.03
CA SER A 63 -4.24 -31.69 9.59
C SER A 63 -3.47 -30.48 9.07
N PHE A 64 -2.40 -30.74 8.32
CA PHE A 64 -1.57 -29.72 7.66
C PHE A 64 -2.12 -29.44 6.26
N LYS A 65 -2.80 -28.29 6.11
CA LYS A 65 -3.38 -27.83 4.83
C LYS A 65 -2.33 -27.17 3.93
N VAL A 66 -1.29 -27.93 3.56
CA VAL A 66 -0.17 -27.43 2.76
C VAL A 66 -0.66 -26.88 1.40
N GLY A 67 -1.67 -27.51 0.82
CA GLY A 67 -2.34 -27.06 -0.39
C GLY A 67 -2.97 -25.67 -0.29
N SER A 68 -3.72 -25.42 0.78
CA SER A 68 -4.33 -24.10 1.02
C SER A 68 -3.27 -23.02 1.29
N PHE A 69 -2.16 -23.38 1.95
CA PHE A 69 -1.03 -22.48 2.12
C PHE A 69 -0.40 -22.11 0.77
N LEU A 70 -0.16 -23.09 -0.10
CA LEU A 70 0.37 -22.85 -1.44
C LEU A 70 -0.56 -21.95 -2.27
N ASN A 71 -1.88 -22.19 -2.23
CA ASN A 71 -2.87 -21.31 -2.84
C ASN A 71 -2.76 -19.87 -2.31
N ALA A 72 -2.59 -19.69 -1.00
CA ALA A 72 -2.42 -18.36 -0.42
C ALA A 72 -1.14 -17.66 -0.91
N VAL A 73 -0.04 -18.39 -1.05
CA VAL A 73 1.23 -17.87 -1.62
C VAL A 73 1.04 -17.45 -3.08
N ILE A 74 0.41 -18.29 -3.90
CA ILE A 74 0.14 -17.98 -5.31
C ILE A 74 -0.74 -16.74 -5.42
N ASN A 75 -1.82 -16.66 -4.64
CA ASN A 75 -2.71 -15.50 -4.63
C ASN A 75 -1.99 -14.22 -4.20
N PHE A 76 -1.11 -14.30 -3.20
CA PHE A 76 -0.28 -13.16 -2.79
C PHE A 76 0.64 -12.68 -3.91
N LEU A 77 1.30 -13.59 -4.64
CA LEU A 77 2.15 -13.23 -5.78
C LEU A 77 1.36 -12.57 -6.91
N ILE A 78 0.14 -13.06 -7.18
CA ILE A 78 -0.76 -12.44 -8.17
C ILE A 78 -1.13 -11.02 -7.74
N ILE A 79 -1.55 -10.83 -6.48
CA ILE A 79 -1.88 -9.50 -5.94
C ILE A 79 -0.68 -8.57 -6.04
N ALA A 80 0.50 -9.00 -5.60
CA ALA A 80 1.72 -8.20 -5.66
C ALA A 80 2.07 -7.79 -7.10
N PHE A 81 1.93 -8.71 -8.05
CA PHE A 81 2.16 -8.44 -9.47
C PHE A 81 1.14 -7.44 -10.04
N VAL A 82 -0.14 -7.57 -9.69
CA VAL A 82 -1.20 -6.65 -10.13
C VAL A 82 -1.00 -5.25 -9.54
N VAL A 83 -0.67 -5.13 -8.25
CA VAL A 83 -0.32 -3.85 -7.62
C VAL A 83 0.86 -3.21 -8.35
N PHE A 84 1.90 -4.00 -8.63
CA PHE A 84 3.06 -3.52 -9.38
C PHE A 84 2.68 -2.99 -10.76
N LEU A 85 1.82 -3.70 -11.50
CA LEU A 85 1.33 -3.23 -12.81
C LEU A 85 0.54 -1.92 -12.70
N ILE A 86 -0.32 -1.78 -11.69
CA ILE A 86 -1.08 -0.54 -11.45
C ILE A 86 -0.12 0.61 -11.14
N VAL A 87 0.81 0.44 -10.21
CA VAL A 87 1.80 1.46 -9.84
C VAL A 87 2.66 1.83 -11.05
N LYS A 88 3.09 0.84 -11.83
CA LYS A 88 3.84 1.07 -13.07
C LYS A 88 3.02 1.85 -14.10
N ALA A 89 1.74 1.52 -14.27
CA ALA A 89 0.85 2.22 -15.19
C ALA A 89 0.63 3.68 -14.76
N VAL A 90 0.42 3.93 -13.47
CA VAL A 90 0.30 5.28 -12.92
C VAL A 90 1.61 6.05 -13.10
N ASN A 91 2.75 5.46 -12.78
CA ASN A 91 4.07 6.10 -12.95
C ASN A 91 4.45 6.34 -14.42
N ALA A 92 3.93 5.55 -15.35
CA ALA A 92 4.13 5.73 -16.79
C ALA A 92 3.16 6.76 -17.39
N ALA A 93 1.94 6.86 -16.87
CA ALA A 93 0.91 7.80 -17.32
C ALA A 93 1.06 9.19 -16.68
N MET A 94 1.66 9.28 -15.50
CA MET A 94 2.22 10.54 -15.03
C MET A 94 3.39 10.87 -15.96
N PRO A 95 3.33 11.97 -16.74
CA PRO A 95 4.53 12.45 -17.38
C PRO A 95 5.59 12.60 -16.27
N LYS A 96 6.84 12.24 -16.57
CA LYS A 96 7.95 12.88 -15.88
C LYS A 96 7.78 14.36 -16.16
N LYS A 97 6.98 15.04 -15.34
CA LYS A 97 7.29 16.40 -14.98
C LYS A 97 8.74 16.26 -14.60
N GLU A 98 9.64 16.88 -15.37
CA GLU A 98 10.81 17.44 -14.75
C GLU A 98 10.26 17.99 -13.44
N GLU A 99 10.75 17.44 -12.34
CA GLU A 99 10.74 18.18 -11.11
C GLU A 99 11.45 19.48 -11.53
N GLU A 100 10.70 20.46 -12.08
CA GLU A 100 10.77 21.83 -11.58
C GLU A 100 10.90 21.55 -10.12
N PRO A 101 12.13 21.69 -9.56
CA PRO A 101 12.42 21.27 -8.21
C PRO A 101 11.22 21.77 -7.48
N ALA A 102 10.46 20.84 -6.88
CA ALA A 102 9.44 21.28 -5.97
C ALA A 102 10.19 22.35 -5.21
N GLU A 103 9.72 23.59 -5.26
CA GLU A 103 10.04 24.49 -4.18
C GLU A 103 9.50 23.65 -3.01
N GLU A 104 10.36 22.77 -2.46
CA GLU A 104 10.46 22.48 -1.07
C GLU A 104 10.29 23.88 -0.55
N LYS A 105 9.05 24.18 -0.16
CA LYS A 105 8.77 25.35 0.62
C LYS A 105 9.76 25.16 1.74
N VAL A 106 10.89 25.86 1.60
CA VAL A 106 12.02 25.74 2.50
C VAL A 106 11.33 25.86 3.83
N ASP A 107 11.45 24.81 4.67
CA ASP A 107 10.77 24.81 5.95
C ASP A 107 11.00 26.22 6.51
N PRO A 108 9.96 26.99 6.87
CA PRO A 108 10.14 28.38 7.26
C PRO A 108 11.23 28.52 8.34
N GLN A 109 11.47 27.46 9.11
CA GLN A 109 12.60 27.33 10.02
C GLN A 109 13.96 27.29 9.32
N VAL A 110 14.13 26.51 8.26
CA VAL A 110 15.36 26.44 7.45
C VAL A 110 15.64 27.79 6.77
N GLU A 111 14.60 28.50 6.32
CA GLU A 111 14.74 29.84 5.74
C GLU A 111 15.21 30.85 6.80
N LEU A 112 14.54 30.89 7.97
CA LEU A 112 14.96 31.70 9.11
C LEU A 112 16.37 31.37 9.63
N LEU A 113 16.73 30.09 9.67
CA LEU A 113 18.07 29.65 10.08
C LEU A 113 19.14 30.10 9.07
N SER A 114 18.80 30.15 7.78
CA SER A 114 19.67 30.67 6.73
C SER A 114 19.89 32.17 6.91
N GLU A 115 18.81 32.92 7.17
CA GLU A 115 18.87 34.35 7.48
C GLU A 115 19.72 34.63 8.74
N ILE A 116 19.50 33.88 9.83
CA ILE A 116 20.26 34.02 11.08
C ILE A 116 21.75 33.74 10.86
N ARG A 117 22.09 32.69 10.09
CA ARG A 117 23.48 32.37 9.74
C ARG A 117 24.16 33.52 9.01
N ASP A 118 23.44 34.14 8.07
CA ASP A 118 24.00 35.20 7.22
C ASP A 118 24.11 36.53 7.99
N LEU A 119 23.23 36.78 8.96
CA LEU A 119 23.35 37.89 9.91
C LEU A 119 24.54 37.73 10.87
N LEU A 120 24.86 36.50 11.30
CA LEU A 120 26.00 36.22 12.20
C LEU A 120 27.38 36.22 11.51
N LYS A 121 27.41 36.18 10.17
CA LYS A 121 28.66 36.25 9.40
C LYS A 121 29.18 37.68 9.20
N LYS A 122 28.40 38.70 9.57
CA LYS A 122 28.83 40.10 9.65
C LYS A 122 29.41 40.41 11.03
#